data_AF-W4PM60-F1
#
_entry.id   AF-W4PM60-F1
#
_cell.length_a   1.000
_cell.length_b   1.000
_cell.length_c   1.000
_cell.angle_alpha   90.00
_cell.angle_beta   90.00
_cell.angle_gamma   90.00
#
_symmetry.space_group_name_H-M   'P 1'
#
loop_
_entity.id
_entity.type
_entity.pdbx_description
1 polymer ?
#
loop_
_entity_poly.entity_id
_entity_poly.type
_entity_poly.pdbx_seq_one_letter_code
_entity_poly.pdbx_strand_id
1 'polypeptide(L)'
;MIWSDDNPYFFKGKAGEGVGGPHVGLKYIWPMSIIMKAFTTDEPEEVRACLRQLRDTDGDTGFMHESFHEDDAAIFTRPWFAWANTLFGELILHTVRKYPSLLSQPL
;
A
#
# COMPACT_ATOMS: atom_id res chain seq x y z
N MET A 1 16.41 -9.75 1.09
CA MET A 1 15.87 -8.43 0.68
C MET A 1 14.50 -8.29 1.36
N ILE A 2 14.00 -7.09 1.70
CA ILE A 2 12.74 -6.98 2.49
C ILE A 2 11.48 -7.20 1.63
N TRP A 3 11.53 -6.83 0.35
CA TRP A 3 10.47 -7.01 -0.63
C TRP A 3 10.73 -8.25 -1.50
N SER A 4 10.92 -9.41 -0.87
CA SER A 4 11.15 -10.71 -1.54
C SER A 4 10.62 -11.87 -0.70
N ASP A 5 10.45 -13.03 -1.32
CA ASP A 5 10.00 -14.27 -0.66
C ASP A 5 10.98 -14.78 0.43
N ASP A 6 12.18 -14.20 0.54
CA ASP A 6 13.11 -14.45 1.64
C ASP A 6 12.63 -13.83 2.97
N ASN A 7 11.78 -12.80 2.89
CA ASN A 7 11.16 -12.21 4.06
C ASN A 7 9.90 -13.03 4.42
N PRO A 8 9.84 -13.68 5.59
CA PRO A 8 8.70 -14.52 5.97
C PRO A 8 7.37 -13.76 6.14
N TYR A 9 7.42 -12.42 6.13
CA TYR A 9 6.26 -11.55 6.19
C TYR A 9 6.02 -10.75 4.91
N PHE A 10 6.71 -11.08 3.83
CA PHE A 10 6.35 -10.64 2.50
C PHE A 10 5.30 -11.59 1.93
N PHE A 11 4.21 -11.02 1.41
CA PHE A 11 3.07 -11.75 0.89
C PHE A 11 2.73 -11.24 -0.51
N LYS A 12 2.23 -12.13 -1.36
CA LYS A 12 1.92 -11.85 -2.76
C LYS A 12 0.79 -12.75 -3.21
N GLY A 13 -0.36 -12.14 -3.48
CA GLY A 13 -1.55 -12.83 -3.94
C GLY A 13 -2.22 -12.09 -5.09
N LYS A 14 -3.50 -12.43 -5.31
CA LYS A 14 -4.29 -11.86 -6.42
C LYS A 14 -4.59 -10.37 -6.27
N ALA A 15 -4.78 -9.88 -5.04
CA ALA A 15 -5.13 -8.50 -4.76
C ALA A 15 -3.90 -7.57 -4.74
N GLY A 16 -2.72 -8.10 -4.42
CA GLY A 16 -1.49 -7.33 -4.42
C GLY A 16 -0.32 -8.01 -3.72
N GLU A 17 0.75 -7.26 -3.50
CA GLU A 17 1.94 -7.71 -2.77
C GLU A 17 2.42 -6.66 -1.76
N GLY A 18 3.05 -7.12 -0.69
CA GLY A 18 3.67 -6.23 0.28
C GLY A 18 4.03 -6.94 1.58
N VAL A 19 4.41 -6.14 2.57
CA VAL A 19 4.89 -6.66 3.86
C VAL A 19 3.79 -6.51 4.91
N GLY A 20 3.60 -7.56 5.69
CA GLY A 20 2.77 -7.57 6.89
C GLY A 20 3.60 -7.79 8.16
N GLY A 21 3.11 -8.68 9.03
CA GLY A 21 3.79 -9.05 10.25
C GLY A 21 2.98 -10.04 11.08
N PRO A 22 3.54 -10.54 12.20
CA PRO A 22 2.86 -11.55 13.03
C PRO A 22 1.64 -11.02 13.79
N HIS A 23 1.40 -9.69 13.80
CA HIS A 23 0.33 -9.06 14.57
C HIS A 23 -1.07 -9.43 14.06
N VAL A 24 -1.29 -9.42 12.75
CA VAL A 24 -2.57 -9.84 12.13
C VAL A 24 -2.53 -11.31 11.75
N GLY A 25 -1.37 -11.80 11.29
CA GLY A 25 -1.17 -13.16 10.82
C GLY A 25 -0.58 -13.20 9.41
N LEU A 26 -0.43 -14.41 8.88
CA LEU A 26 0.09 -14.64 7.53
C LEU A 26 -0.92 -14.19 6.48
N LYS A 27 -0.41 -13.83 5.29
CA LYS A 27 -1.20 -13.42 4.10
C LYS A 27 -1.90 -12.07 4.20
N TYR A 28 -1.67 -11.32 5.28
CA TYR A 28 -2.19 -9.97 5.45
C TYR A 28 -1.11 -8.95 5.14
N ILE A 29 -1.33 -8.17 4.09
CA ILE A 29 -0.43 -7.10 3.65
C ILE A 29 -0.85 -5.81 4.35
N TRP A 30 0.11 -5.04 4.85
CA TRP A 30 -0.19 -3.73 5.43
C TRP A 30 -0.06 -2.64 4.36
N PRO A 31 -1.10 -1.82 4.11
CA PRO A 31 -1.00 -0.65 3.23
C PRO A 31 0.20 0.25 3.56
N MET A 32 0.55 0.35 4.84
CA MET A 32 1.70 1.10 5.30
C MET A 32 3.03 0.63 4.68
N SER A 33 3.21 -0.67 4.41
CA SER A 33 4.42 -1.17 3.75
C SER A 33 4.54 -0.67 2.31
N ILE A 34 3.41 -0.57 1.60
CA ILE A 34 3.32 -0.07 0.23
C ILE A 34 3.53 1.44 0.21
N ILE A 35 2.97 2.17 1.18
CA ILE A 35 3.21 3.62 1.36
C ILE A 35 4.70 3.87 1.61
N MET A 36 5.35 3.09 2.50
CA MET A 36 6.79 3.23 2.75
C MET A 36 7.62 2.94 1.50
N LYS A 37 7.28 1.88 0.74
CA LYS A 37 7.94 1.57 -0.53
C LYS A 37 7.88 2.75 -1.51
N ALA A 38 6.72 3.41 -1.60
CA ALA A 38 6.55 4.60 -2.43
C ALA A 38 7.37 5.81 -1.93
N PHE A 39 7.53 5.98 -0.61
CA PHE A 39 8.39 7.04 -0.06
C PHE A 39 9.89 6.81 -0.27
N THR A 40 10.33 5.55 -0.31
CA THR A 40 11.74 5.19 -0.33
C THR A 40 12.29 4.86 -1.72
N THR A 41 11.52 5.11 -2.77
CA THR A 41 11.97 4.92 -4.16
C THR A 41 12.25 6.25 -4.87
N ASP A 42 13.18 6.19 -5.82
CA ASP A 42 13.48 7.27 -6.75
C ASP A 42 12.93 7.03 -8.17
N GLU A 43 12.22 5.91 -8.37
CA GLU A 43 11.58 5.51 -9.63
C GLU A 43 10.11 5.98 -9.66
N PRO A 44 9.72 6.96 -10.52
CA PRO A 44 8.35 7.47 -10.57
C PRO A 44 7.31 6.40 -10.91
N GLU A 45 7.66 5.43 -11.76
CA GLU A 45 6.75 4.33 -12.12
C GLU A 45 6.50 3.37 -10.96
N GLU A 46 7.47 3.21 -10.05
CA GLU A 46 7.28 2.43 -8.83
C GLU A 46 6.33 3.13 -7.86
N VAL A 47 6.43 4.46 -7.74
CA VAL A 47 5.46 5.28 -6.97
C VAL A 47 4.06 5.12 -7.55
N ARG A 48 3.92 5.23 -8.88
CA ARG A 48 2.64 5.03 -9.59
C ARG A 48 2.06 3.65 -9.31
N ALA A 49 2.87 2.60 -9.39
CA ALA A 49 2.43 1.23 -9.11
C ALA A 49 1.95 1.08 -7.66
N CYS A 50 2.65 1.66 -6.69
CA CYS A 50 2.25 1.64 -5.28
C CYS A 50 0.92 2.38 -5.04
N LEU A 51 0.76 3.58 -5.63
CA LEU A 51 -0.48 4.36 -5.52
C LEU A 51 -1.67 3.64 -6.15
N ARG A 52 -1.47 2.99 -7.30
CA ARG A 52 -2.49 2.18 -7.96
C ARG A 52 -2.92 1.02 -7.08
N GLN A 53 -1.96 0.28 -6.52
CA GLN A 53 -2.27 -0.84 -5.62
C GLN A 53 -3.03 -0.34 -4.37
N LEU A 54 -2.59 0.74 -3.73
CA LEU A 54 -3.28 1.31 -2.57
C LEU A 54 -4.74 1.69 -2.86
N ARG A 55 -5.02 2.22 -4.06
CA ARG A 55 -6.38 2.51 -4.51
C ARG A 55 -7.18 1.22 -4.73
N ASP A 56 -6.58 0.24 -5.41
CA ASP A 56 -7.28 -1.00 -5.80
C ASP A 56 -7.48 -1.97 -4.61
N THR A 57 -6.85 -1.70 -3.46
CA THR A 57 -6.92 -2.54 -2.25
C THR A 57 -7.57 -1.85 -1.04
N ASP A 58 -8.43 -0.85 -1.25
CA ASP A 58 -9.12 -0.11 -0.19
C ASP A 58 -10.46 -0.74 0.25
N GLY A 59 -10.79 -1.93 -0.27
CA GLY A 59 -12.04 -2.64 0.02
C GLY A 59 -13.31 -1.87 -0.40
N ASP A 60 -13.21 -0.99 -1.41
CA ASP A 60 -14.25 -0.05 -1.84
C ASP A 60 -14.70 0.93 -0.75
N THR A 61 -13.85 1.19 0.25
CA THR A 61 -14.20 2.07 1.39
C THR A 61 -13.73 3.51 1.23
N GLY A 62 -12.76 3.79 0.36
CA GLY A 62 -12.10 5.07 0.26
C GLY A 62 -11.12 5.39 1.40
N PHE A 63 -10.83 4.43 2.29
CA PHE A 63 -9.93 4.59 3.42
C PHE A 63 -8.78 3.58 3.40
N MET A 64 -7.68 3.93 4.07
CA MET A 64 -6.61 2.98 4.34
C MET A 64 -6.94 2.13 5.56
N HIS A 65 -6.66 0.84 5.42
CA HIS A 65 -6.83 -0.17 6.46
C HIS A 65 -5.50 -0.49 7.15
N GLU A 66 -5.56 -1.24 8.25
CA GLU A 66 -4.33 -1.77 8.87
C GLU A 66 -3.73 -2.87 8.01
N SER A 67 -4.57 -3.74 7.49
CA SER A 67 -4.16 -4.80 6.59
C SER A 67 -5.29 -5.22 5.65
N PHE A 68 -4.93 -5.84 4.53
CA PHE A 68 -5.86 -6.52 3.63
C PHE A 68 -5.30 -7.91 3.25
N HIS A 69 -6.17 -8.87 2.97
CA HIS A 69 -5.75 -10.23 2.60
C HIS A 69 -5.17 -10.26 1.17
N GLU A 70 -4.06 -10.99 0.98
CA GLU A 70 -3.27 -11.00 -0.27
C GLU A 70 -4.09 -11.38 -1.53
N ASP A 71 -5.14 -12.17 -1.35
CA ASP A 71 -6.01 -12.64 -2.43
C ASP A 71 -7.34 -11.89 -2.55
N ASP A 72 -7.76 -11.12 -1.54
CA ASP A 72 -9.06 -10.44 -1.50
C ASP A 72 -9.00 -9.21 -0.60
N ALA A 73 -8.94 -8.03 -1.21
CA ALA A 73 -8.82 -6.76 -0.48
C ALA A 73 -10.09 -6.36 0.30
N ALA A 74 -11.25 -6.96 -0.01
CA ALA A 74 -12.47 -6.75 0.78
C ALA A 74 -12.37 -7.39 2.18
N ILE A 75 -11.40 -8.30 2.39
CA ILE A 75 -11.08 -8.87 3.68
C ILE A 75 -9.94 -8.05 4.30
N PHE A 76 -10.29 -7.06 5.12
CA PHE A 76 -9.36 -6.14 5.74
C PHE A 76 -9.56 -6.00 7.25
N THR A 77 -8.57 -5.45 7.95
CA THR A 77 -8.64 -5.12 9.38
C THR A 77 -8.66 -3.60 9.60
N ARG A 78 -9.37 -3.17 10.65
CA ARG A 78 -9.52 -1.77 11.06
C ARG A 78 -10.10 -0.87 9.95
N PRO A 79 -11.44 -0.83 9.80
CA PRO A 79 -12.10 0.03 8.81
C PRO A 79 -11.79 1.53 8.99
N TRP A 80 -11.40 1.94 10.20
CA TRP A 80 -10.99 3.31 10.49
C TRP A 80 -9.62 3.34 11.17
N PHE A 81 -8.59 3.69 10.40
CA PHE A 81 -7.23 3.80 10.89
C PHE A 81 -6.60 5.16 10.52
N ALA A 82 -6.79 6.15 11.39
CA ALA A 82 -6.39 7.53 11.15
C ALA A 82 -4.90 7.69 10.78
N TRP A 83 -4.00 6.90 11.36
CA TRP A 83 -2.57 6.99 11.03
C TRP A 83 -2.28 6.58 9.58
N ALA A 84 -2.81 5.44 9.12
CA ALA A 84 -2.66 4.99 7.74
C ALA A 84 -3.29 5.99 6.75
N ASN A 85 -4.44 6.56 7.09
CA ASN A 85 -5.08 7.63 6.31
C ASN A 85 -4.18 8.87 6.18
N THR A 86 -3.60 9.34 7.29
CA THR A 86 -2.69 10.48 7.28
C THR A 86 -1.44 10.20 6.46
N LEU A 87 -0.83 9.01 6.58
CA LEU A 87 0.34 8.62 5.79
C LEU A 87 0.03 8.60 4.28
N PHE A 88 -1.14 8.12 3.89
CA PHE A 88 -1.56 8.16 2.50
C PHE A 88 -1.74 9.59 1.99
N GLY A 89 -2.39 10.47 2.77
CA GLY A 89 -2.50 11.89 2.44
C GLY A 89 -1.14 12.57 2.30
N GLU A 90 -0.20 12.26 3.18
CA GLU A 90 1.19 12.74 3.10
C GLU A 90 1.89 12.24 1.83
N LEU A 91 1.70 10.97 1.45
CA LEU A 91 2.26 10.41 0.22
C LEU A 91 1.71 11.12 -1.02
N ILE A 92 0.43 11.46 -1.06
CA ILE A 92 -0.15 12.24 -2.16
C ILE A 92 0.51 13.62 -2.25
N LEU A 93 0.65 14.34 -1.12
CA LEU A 93 1.32 15.64 -1.10
C LEU A 93 2.79 15.54 -1.52
N HIS A 94 3.50 14.50 -1.07
CA HIS A 94 4.87 14.21 -1.48
C HIS A 94 4.97 13.99 -2.99
N THR A 95 4.06 13.18 -3.55
CA THR A 95 4.00 12.86 -4.97
C THR A 95 3.76 14.10 -5.82
N VAL A 96 2.81 14.98 -5.44
CA VAL A 96 2.56 16.24 -6.14
C VAL A 96 3.81 17.14 -6.18
N ARG A 97 4.59 17.17 -5.08
CA ARG A 97 5.79 17.99 -4.98
C ARG A 97 6.98 17.40 -5.75
N LYS A 98 7.21 16.09 -5.66
CA LYS A 98 8.38 15.42 -6.26
C LYS A 98 8.15 15.02 -7.73
N TYR A 99 6.92 14.64 -8.08
CA TYR A 99 6.53 14.10 -9.39
C TYR A 99 5.23 14.75 -9.92
N PRO A 100 5.26 16.05 -10.26
CA PRO A 100 4.04 16.84 -10.52
C PRO A 100 3.17 16.34 -11.69
N SER A 101 3.75 15.61 -12.65
CA SER A 101 3.00 15.02 -13.78
C SER A 101 2.39 13.65 -13.47
N LEU A 102 2.80 12.97 -12.39
CA LEU A 102 2.45 11.57 -12.16
C LEU A 102 0.94 11.38 -11.98
N LEU A 103 0.30 12.31 -11.28
CA LEU A 103 -1.14 12.32 -10.98
C LEU A 103 -1.98 13.09 -12.02
N SER A 104 -1.37 13.53 -13.12
CA SER A 104 -2.09 14.24 -14.20
C SER A 104 -2.95 13.31 -15.07
N GLN A 105 -2.79 12.00 -14.90
CA GLN A 105 -3.55 10.96 -15.58
C GLN A 105 -4.15 10.00 -14.54
N PRO A 106 -5.27 9.34 -14.86
CA PRO A 106 -5.80 8.26 -14.03
C PRO A 106 -4.74 7.19 -13.73
N LEU A 107 -4.77 6.67 -12.50
CA LEU A 107 -3.90 5.57 -12.04
C LEU A 107 -4.35 4.22 -12.59
#